data_AF-A0A938B5K8-F1
#
_entry.id   AF-A0A938B5K8-F1
#
_cell.length_a   1.000
_cell.length_b   1.000
_cell.length_c   1.000
_cell.angle_alpha   90.00
_cell.angle_beta   90.00
_cell.angle_gamma   90.00
#
_symmetry.space_group_name_H-M   'P 1'
#
loop_
_entity.id
_entity.type
_entity.pdbx_description
1 polymer ?
#
loop_
_entity_poly.entity_id
_entity_poly.type
_entity_poly.pdbx_seq_one_letter_code
_entity_poly.pdbx_strand_id
1 'polypeptide(L)'
;MINRIPILSAITDVIKRSSIYSESKGTVEFERLYFIAEGLENFVSITQNGFAQPDPEIIQEDFFFDIRRGDKWQLADTDYFVRLRIVRNRQGEFEKGEIKVGYPGPLSNPNARFSPAEKLTEDAIKAWENHLKFLGFELERRYKKKRIPFKISKRYQGFEMELEADKFTEDSFNGTLAGKSFVSISIEAEGSENVKAEEALMQAYKELNKLGVSIKECVGNYEYYYYGREVLPLHEKAIGVELREISQNEFDDFVQKYPWLSQLIEKCSDGPLFKIDEDVIDEDLLATKTSESSYDSGYNYYSAFYAVESTKLFNLRDVKSDTKTKLTIKEALSRLGIIPDFIVRAYYVECDEWKDFELRIYKNKSK
;
A
#
# COMPACT_ATOMS: atom_id res chain seq x y z
N MET A 1 -2.10 2.07 -39.35
CA MET A 1 -1.34 1.00 -38.68
C MET A 1 -0.46 1.65 -37.63
N ILE A 2 -0.60 1.30 -36.35
CA ILE A 2 0.35 1.75 -35.32
C ILE A 2 1.59 0.87 -35.48
N ASN A 3 2.74 1.47 -35.79
CA ASN A 3 4.02 0.75 -35.82
C ASN A 3 4.28 0.21 -34.42
N ARG A 4 4.19 -1.12 -34.24
CA ARG A 4 4.55 -1.76 -32.97
C ARG A 4 6.07 -1.82 -32.86
N ILE A 5 6.64 -0.81 -32.21
CA ILE A 5 8.06 -0.82 -31.82
C ILE A 5 8.25 -1.95 -30.79
N PRO A 6 9.29 -2.79 -30.90
CA PRO A 6 9.58 -3.81 -29.88
C PRO A 6 9.78 -3.18 -28.49
N ILE A 7 9.27 -3.82 -27.44
CA ILE A 7 9.30 -3.31 -26.05
C ILE A 7 10.72 -2.90 -25.62
N LEU A 8 11.71 -3.77 -25.86
CA LEU A 8 13.11 -3.46 -25.53
C LEU A 8 13.64 -2.23 -26.27
N SER A 9 13.23 -2.03 -27.52
CA SER A 9 13.59 -0.84 -28.29
C SER A 9 12.91 0.43 -27.75
N ALA A 10 11.64 0.34 -27.36
CA ALA A 10 10.89 1.44 -26.75
C ALA A 10 11.53 1.86 -25.41
N ILE A 11 11.81 0.91 -24.51
CA ILE A 11 12.48 1.18 -23.23
C ILE A 11 13.88 1.76 -23.45
N THR A 12 14.67 1.18 -24.36
CA THR A 12 16.02 1.64 -24.66
C THR A 12 16.02 3.07 -25.20
N ASP A 13 15.02 3.47 -25.98
CA ASP A 13 14.89 4.85 -26.47
C ASP A 13 14.63 5.83 -25.33
N VAL A 14 13.70 5.50 -24.43
CA VAL A 14 13.40 6.33 -23.25
C VAL A 14 14.65 6.46 -22.37
N ILE A 15 15.35 5.36 -22.07
CA ILE A 15 16.59 5.37 -21.27
C ILE A 15 17.67 6.22 -21.95
N LYS A 16 17.91 6.02 -23.25
CA LYS A 16 18.94 6.79 -23.98
C LYS A 16 18.62 8.28 -23.97
N ARG A 17 17.36 8.66 -24.16
CA ARG A 17 16.95 10.08 -24.15
C ARG A 17 17.04 10.71 -22.77
N SER A 18 16.55 10.04 -21.73
CA SER A 18 16.62 10.56 -20.36
C SER A 18 18.05 10.59 -19.80
N SER A 19 18.92 9.68 -20.24
CA SER A 19 20.32 9.62 -19.80
C SER A 19 21.25 10.63 -20.48
N ILE A 20 20.89 11.19 -21.64
CA ILE A 20 21.71 12.22 -22.31
C ILE A 20 21.88 13.47 -21.42
N TYR A 21 20.88 13.77 -20.61
CA TYR A 21 20.83 14.96 -19.74
C TYR A 21 20.79 14.62 -18.25
N SER A 22 20.98 13.36 -17.88
CA SER A 22 20.94 12.92 -16.48
C SER A 22 22.16 13.46 -15.71
N GLU A 23 21.91 14.10 -14.57
CA GLU A 23 22.95 14.53 -13.62
C GLU A 23 23.63 13.32 -12.95
N SER A 24 22.93 12.19 -12.84
CA SER A 24 23.39 10.94 -12.20
C SER A 24 24.16 10.03 -13.18
N LYS A 25 25.40 10.39 -13.51
CA LYS A 25 26.28 9.50 -14.30
C LYS A 25 26.82 8.35 -13.45
N GLY A 26 26.04 7.26 -13.36
CA GLY A 26 26.50 5.97 -12.83
C GLY A 26 26.27 5.74 -11.33
N THR A 27 25.52 6.61 -10.66
CA THR A 27 25.08 6.41 -9.28
C THR A 27 23.76 5.62 -9.22
N VAL A 28 23.55 4.98 -8.07
CA VAL A 28 22.37 4.20 -7.69
C VAL A 28 21.68 4.95 -6.56
N GLU A 29 20.36 5.05 -6.65
CA GLU A 29 19.52 5.56 -5.56
C GLU A 29 19.23 4.38 -4.61
N PHE A 30 19.65 4.51 -3.37
CA PHE A 30 19.29 3.62 -2.27
C PHE A 30 18.21 4.31 -1.46
N GLU A 31 16.97 3.81 -1.53
CA GLU A 31 15.81 4.41 -0.86
C GLU A 31 15.25 3.46 0.21
N ARG A 32 14.89 3.98 1.37
CA ARG A 32 14.03 3.27 2.33
C ARG A 32 12.75 4.03 2.54
N LEU A 33 11.65 3.29 2.49
CA LEU A 33 10.32 3.80 2.70
C LEU A 33 9.80 3.44 4.09
N TYR A 34 9.10 4.37 4.74
CA TYR A 34 8.46 4.16 6.02
C TYR A 34 7.04 4.72 6.02
N PHE A 35 6.12 4.02 6.68
CA PHE A 35 4.78 4.49 6.96
C PHE A 35 4.78 5.39 8.19
N ILE A 36 4.15 6.57 8.10
CA ILE A 36 4.01 7.53 9.23
C ILE A 36 2.72 7.22 9.97
N ALA A 37 2.82 6.63 11.16
CA ALA A 37 1.65 6.22 11.94
C ALA A 37 1.01 7.37 12.74
N GLU A 38 1.79 8.38 13.13
CA GLU A 38 1.36 9.50 13.97
C GLU A 38 0.69 10.67 13.23
N GLY A 39 0.58 10.55 11.89
CA GLY A 39 0.13 11.62 11.00
C GLY A 39 1.27 12.55 10.56
N LEU A 40 1.13 13.11 9.36
CA LEU A 40 2.17 13.94 8.73
C LEU A 40 2.52 15.17 9.58
N GLU A 41 1.51 15.83 10.17
CA GLU A 41 1.68 17.08 10.91
C GLU A 41 2.53 16.88 12.18
N ASN A 42 2.30 15.78 12.90
CA ASN A 42 3.11 15.41 14.07
C ASN A 42 4.54 15.04 13.66
N PHE A 43 4.69 14.24 12.60
CA PHE A 43 6.00 13.86 12.08
C PHE A 43 6.85 15.07 11.73
N VAL A 44 6.30 16.02 10.96
CA VAL A 44 6.98 17.27 10.60
C VAL A 44 7.39 18.04 11.85
N SER A 45 6.48 18.17 12.84
CA SER A 45 6.73 18.89 14.08
C SER A 45 7.86 18.29 14.92
N ILE A 46 7.95 16.97 15.02
CA ILE A 46 9.02 16.30 15.77
C ILE A 46 10.35 16.40 15.01
N THR A 47 10.32 16.18 13.70
CA THR A 47 11.51 16.12 12.84
C THR A 47 12.20 17.49 12.73
N GLN A 48 11.43 18.58 12.61
CA GLN A 48 11.98 19.96 12.55
C GLN A 48 12.72 20.38 13.83
N ASN A 49 12.37 19.79 14.96
CA ASN A 49 12.91 20.15 16.28
C ASN A 49 14.18 19.37 16.64
N GLY A 50 14.66 18.44 15.79
CA GLY A 50 15.81 17.62 16.15
C GLY A 50 16.56 16.92 15.03
N PHE A 51 16.12 17.02 13.77
CA PHE A 51 16.73 16.27 12.66
C PHE A 51 17.02 17.13 11.43
N ALA A 52 15.99 17.75 10.86
CA ALA A 52 16.07 18.34 9.53
C ALA A 52 15.09 19.50 9.39
N GLN A 53 15.45 20.51 8.60
CA GLN A 53 14.58 21.66 8.38
C GLN A 53 13.62 21.39 7.21
N PRO A 54 12.29 21.51 7.39
CA PRO A 54 11.35 21.31 6.29
C PRO A 54 11.46 22.46 5.28
N ASP A 55 11.53 22.10 4.00
CA ASP A 55 11.31 23.03 2.89
C ASP A 55 9.80 23.22 2.63
N PRO A 56 9.41 24.22 1.83
CA PRO A 56 8.01 24.45 1.49
C PRO A 56 7.31 23.20 0.91
N GLU A 57 6.05 22.98 1.31
CA GLU A 57 5.20 21.92 0.74
C GLU A 57 5.04 22.13 -0.77
N ILE A 58 5.25 21.06 -1.53
CA ILE A 58 5.02 20.97 -2.96
C ILE A 58 3.92 19.94 -3.26
N ILE A 59 3.26 20.10 -4.40
CA ILE A 59 2.29 19.15 -4.93
C ILE A 59 2.98 18.37 -6.05
N GLN A 60 2.93 17.05 -5.97
CA GLN A 60 3.44 16.16 -7.00
C GLN A 60 2.30 15.37 -7.64
N GLU A 61 2.29 15.39 -8.97
CA GLU A 61 1.45 14.53 -9.80
C GLU A 61 2.36 13.58 -10.57
N ASP A 62 2.27 12.29 -10.24
CA ASP A 62 3.07 11.23 -10.85
C ASP A 62 2.20 10.43 -11.82
N PHE A 63 2.62 10.36 -13.08
CA PHE A 63 1.97 9.65 -14.18
C PHE A 63 2.87 8.49 -14.61
N PHE A 64 2.41 7.26 -14.43
CA PHE A 64 3.19 6.09 -14.81
C PHE A 64 2.66 5.51 -16.10
N PHE A 65 3.61 5.18 -16.97
CA PHE A 65 3.38 4.71 -18.31
C PHE A 65 3.91 3.30 -18.45
N ASP A 66 3.14 2.43 -19.09
CA ASP A 66 3.48 1.03 -19.32
C ASP A 66 2.99 0.59 -20.72
N ILE A 67 3.48 -0.54 -21.21
CA ILE A 67 3.08 -1.13 -22.49
C ILE A 67 2.15 -2.30 -22.20
N ARG A 68 0.93 -2.24 -22.74
CA ARG A 68 -0.07 -3.27 -22.55
C ARG A 68 0.16 -4.46 -23.49
N ARG A 69 0.11 -5.69 -22.95
CA ARG A 69 0.10 -6.94 -23.74
C ARG A 69 -1.04 -7.84 -23.29
N GLY A 70 -2.16 -7.77 -24.00
CA GLY A 70 -3.40 -8.41 -23.57
C GLY A 70 -3.93 -7.72 -22.32
N ASP A 71 -4.14 -8.48 -21.24
CA ASP A 71 -4.66 -7.96 -19.96
C ASP A 71 -3.56 -7.66 -18.94
N LYS A 72 -2.29 -7.62 -19.38
CA LYS A 72 -1.13 -7.39 -18.51
C LYS A 72 -0.34 -6.14 -18.88
N TRP A 73 0.26 -5.54 -17.85
CA TRP A 73 1.21 -4.44 -17.93
C TRP A 73 2.64 -5.00 -17.88
N GLN A 74 3.44 -4.75 -18.92
CA GLN A 74 4.70 -5.46 -19.11
C GLN A 74 5.83 -4.97 -18.18
N LEU A 75 5.90 -3.66 -17.91
CA LEU A 75 6.93 -3.10 -17.04
C LEU A 75 6.63 -3.39 -15.57
N ALA A 76 5.38 -3.25 -15.15
CA ALA A 76 4.94 -3.60 -13.80
C ALA A 76 5.24 -5.05 -13.43
N ASP A 77 5.06 -6.00 -14.36
CA ASP A 77 5.39 -7.42 -14.17
C ASP A 77 6.90 -7.69 -13.98
N THR A 78 7.76 -6.75 -14.34
CA THR A 78 9.22 -6.90 -14.32
C THR A 78 9.93 -5.90 -13.39
N ASP A 79 9.17 -5.20 -12.54
CA ASP A 79 9.65 -4.12 -11.64
C ASP A 79 10.32 -2.94 -12.35
N TYR A 80 10.06 -2.80 -13.66
CA TYR A 80 10.38 -1.58 -14.41
C TYR A 80 9.25 -0.56 -14.28
N PHE A 81 9.59 0.72 -14.37
CA PHE A 81 8.58 1.76 -14.57
C PHE A 81 9.11 2.93 -15.38
N VAL A 82 8.20 3.58 -16.10
CA VAL A 82 8.43 4.89 -16.70
C VAL A 82 7.46 5.87 -16.04
N ARG A 83 7.99 6.95 -15.47
CA ARG A 83 7.21 7.96 -14.77
C ARG A 83 7.47 9.34 -15.36
N LEU A 84 6.41 10.06 -15.67
CA LEU A 84 6.44 11.51 -15.77
C LEU A 84 5.90 12.12 -14.48
N ARG A 85 6.61 13.09 -13.95
CA ARG A 85 6.24 13.81 -12.74
C ARG A 85 6.09 15.29 -13.06
N ILE A 86 5.05 15.88 -12.50
CA ILE A 86 4.84 17.32 -12.48
C ILE A 86 4.91 17.77 -11.04
N VAL A 87 5.80 18.74 -10.75
CA VAL A 87 5.93 19.37 -9.44
C VAL A 87 5.38 20.79 -9.51
N ARG A 88 4.50 21.10 -8.57
CA ARG A 88 3.90 22.41 -8.41
C ARG A 88 4.15 22.93 -7.00
N ASN A 89 4.29 24.24 -6.85
CA ASN A 89 4.34 24.83 -5.52
C ASN A 89 2.95 24.77 -4.84
N ARG A 90 2.88 25.22 -3.59
CA ARG A 90 1.62 25.24 -2.81
C ARG A 90 0.53 26.11 -3.46
N GLN A 91 0.90 27.10 -4.26
CA GLN A 91 -0.01 27.97 -5.02
C GLN A 91 -0.52 27.32 -6.31
N GLY A 92 0.01 26.15 -6.68
CA GLY A 92 -0.34 25.42 -7.90
C GLY A 92 0.46 25.85 -9.14
N GLU A 93 1.47 26.69 -8.98
CA GLU A 93 2.34 27.12 -10.08
C GLU A 93 3.36 26.04 -10.40
N PHE A 94 3.72 25.90 -11.68
CA PHE A 94 4.71 24.93 -12.14
C PHE A 94 6.10 25.26 -11.57
N GLU A 95 6.75 24.28 -10.93
CA GLU A 95 8.14 24.42 -10.50
C GLU A 95 9.09 23.63 -11.40
N LYS A 96 8.81 22.35 -11.62
CA LYS A 96 9.63 21.47 -12.46
C LYS A 96 8.85 20.25 -12.93
N GLY A 97 9.25 19.72 -14.08
CA GLY A 97 8.88 18.39 -14.54
C GLY A 97 10.03 17.42 -14.36
N GLU A 98 9.73 16.13 -14.43
CA GLU A 98 10.75 15.09 -14.39
C GLU A 98 10.29 13.87 -15.19
N ILE A 99 11.18 13.28 -15.98
CA ILE A 99 10.99 11.91 -16.48
C ILE A 99 11.98 10.97 -15.78
N LYS A 100 11.47 9.88 -15.23
CA LYS A 100 12.22 8.86 -14.49
C LYS A 100 11.97 7.50 -15.11
N VAL A 101 13.03 6.77 -15.44
CA VAL A 101 12.95 5.34 -15.78
C VAL A 101 13.59 4.58 -14.65
N GLY A 102 12.80 3.85 -13.88
CA GLY A 102 13.34 2.95 -12.87
C GLY A 102 13.40 1.53 -13.40
N TYR A 103 14.49 0.85 -13.08
CA TYR A 103 14.64 -0.58 -13.27
C TYR A 103 15.14 -1.22 -11.98
N PRO A 104 14.83 -2.49 -11.72
CA PRO A 104 15.25 -3.16 -10.50
C PRO A 104 16.78 -3.04 -10.37
N GLY A 105 17.25 -2.71 -9.17
CA GLY A 105 18.67 -2.78 -8.83
C GLY A 105 19.19 -4.22 -8.86
N PRO A 106 20.35 -4.49 -8.26
CA PRO A 106 20.83 -5.86 -8.11
C PRO A 106 19.72 -6.73 -7.51
N LEU A 107 19.51 -7.95 -8.04
CA LEU A 107 18.46 -8.89 -7.61
C LEU A 107 18.43 -9.14 -6.08
N SER A 108 19.50 -8.79 -5.37
CA SER A 108 19.64 -8.90 -3.92
C SER A 108 19.04 -7.71 -3.12
N ASN A 109 18.63 -6.61 -3.75
CA ASN A 109 18.09 -5.44 -3.04
C ASN A 109 16.94 -4.75 -3.82
N PRO A 110 15.65 -4.99 -3.47
CA PRO A 110 14.50 -4.36 -4.13
C PRO A 110 14.41 -2.84 -3.91
N ASN A 111 15.17 -2.30 -2.95
CA ASN A 111 15.20 -0.90 -2.57
C ASN A 111 16.31 -0.10 -3.28
N ALA A 112 17.23 -0.78 -3.97
CA ALA A 112 18.24 -0.13 -4.79
C ALA A 112 17.69 0.02 -6.21
N ARG A 113 17.77 1.24 -6.77
CA ARG A 113 17.31 1.50 -8.13
C ARG A 113 18.32 2.31 -8.90
N PHE A 114 18.54 1.88 -10.12
CA PHE A 114 19.13 2.76 -11.10
C PHE A 114 18.03 3.64 -11.67
N SER A 115 18.27 4.94 -11.68
CA SER A 115 17.26 5.84 -12.16
C SER A 115 17.85 7.10 -12.78
N PRO A 116 18.07 7.12 -14.11
CA PRO A 116 18.25 8.38 -14.81
C PRO A 116 16.97 9.21 -14.67
N ALA A 117 17.14 10.44 -14.17
CA ALA A 117 16.08 11.43 -14.07
C ALA A 117 16.51 12.68 -14.84
N GLU A 118 15.65 13.13 -15.75
CA GLU A 118 15.85 14.39 -16.47
C GLU A 118 14.85 15.43 -15.96
N LYS A 119 15.34 16.60 -15.57
CA LYS A 119 14.50 17.75 -15.20
C LYS A 119 13.91 18.37 -16.46
N LEU A 120 12.60 18.56 -16.48
CA LEU A 120 11.84 19.01 -17.64
C LEU A 120 11.19 20.38 -17.41
N THR A 121 11.05 21.15 -18.48
CA THR A 121 10.13 22.29 -18.55
C THR A 121 8.69 21.82 -18.77
N GLU A 122 7.71 22.70 -18.60
CA GLU A 122 6.30 22.35 -18.80
C GLU A 122 5.99 21.92 -20.25
N ASP A 123 6.59 22.57 -21.24
CA ASP A 123 6.44 22.17 -22.65
C ASP A 123 7.10 20.81 -22.94
N ALA A 124 8.24 20.53 -22.30
CA ALA A 124 8.94 19.26 -22.44
C ALA A 124 8.14 18.08 -21.89
N ILE A 125 7.31 18.29 -20.85
CA ILE A 125 6.40 17.24 -20.34
C ILE A 125 5.42 16.80 -21.43
N LYS A 126 4.76 17.75 -22.11
CA LYS A 126 3.82 17.42 -23.20
C LYS A 126 4.52 16.71 -24.36
N ALA A 127 5.74 17.14 -24.68
CA ALA A 127 6.55 16.47 -25.70
C ALA A 127 6.84 15.01 -25.32
N TRP A 128 7.21 14.75 -24.06
CA TRP A 128 7.43 13.41 -23.54
C TRP A 128 6.16 12.56 -23.51
N GLU A 129 5.02 13.10 -23.09
CA GLU A 129 3.74 12.38 -23.14
C GLU A 129 3.40 11.91 -24.56
N ASN A 130 3.59 12.78 -25.55
CA ASN A 130 3.35 12.44 -26.95
C ASN A 130 4.36 11.40 -27.46
N HIS A 131 5.62 11.52 -27.05
CA HIS A 131 6.66 10.56 -27.40
C HIS A 131 6.39 9.16 -26.81
N LEU A 132 6.01 9.07 -25.55
CA LEU A 132 5.63 7.82 -24.90
C LEU A 132 4.44 7.16 -25.62
N LYS A 133 3.40 7.94 -25.97
CA LYS A 133 2.27 7.43 -26.76
C LYS A 133 2.71 6.93 -28.14
N PHE A 134 3.60 7.65 -28.82
CA PHE A 134 4.17 7.21 -30.10
C PHE A 134 4.92 5.88 -29.99
N LEU A 135 5.64 5.67 -28.89
CA LEU A 135 6.33 4.42 -28.57
C LEU A 135 5.39 3.28 -28.14
N GLY A 136 4.09 3.54 -28.01
CA GLY A 136 3.07 2.55 -27.62
C GLY A 136 2.91 2.38 -26.11
N PHE A 137 3.44 3.32 -25.30
CA PHE A 137 3.11 3.38 -23.90
C PHE A 137 1.71 3.96 -23.69
N GLU A 138 1.01 3.38 -22.72
CA GLU A 138 -0.28 3.83 -22.24
C GLU A 138 -0.13 4.29 -20.79
N LEU A 139 -0.96 5.25 -20.38
CA LEU A 139 -1.02 5.65 -19.00
C LEU A 139 -1.64 4.50 -18.19
N GLU A 140 -0.88 3.99 -17.23
CA GLU A 140 -1.30 2.88 -16.38
C GLU A 140 -1.89 3.37 -15.06
N ARG A 141 -1.22 4.31 -14.37
CA ARG A 141 -1.72 4.89 -13.11
C ARG A 141 -1.30 6.34 -12.89
N ARG A 142 -2.01 6.99 -11.98
CA ARG A 142 -1.72 8.34 -11.49
C ARG A 142 -1.74 8.40 -9.97
N TYR A 143 -0.77 9.10 -9.41
CA TYR A 143 -0.76 9.52 -8.01
C TYR A 143 -0.82 11.03 -7.92
N LYS A 144 -1.50 11.52 -6.89
CA LYS A 144 -1.36 12.90 -6.45
C LYS A 144 -1.02 12.92 -4.96
N LYS A 145 0.06 13.62 -4.63
CA LYS A 145 0.55 13.71 -3.26
C LYS A 145 1.05 15.11 -2.93
N LYS A 146 0.91 15.46 -1.66
CA LYS A 146 1.64 16.56 -1.04
C LYS A 146 2.96 16.02 -0.54
N ARG A 147 4.04 16.72 -0.86
CA ARG A 147 5.39 16.35 -0.43
C ARG A 147 6.01 17.49 0.34
N ILE A 148 6.68 17.16 1.44
CA ILE A 148 7.49 18.07 2.24
C ILE A 148 8.92 17.54 2.18
N PRO A 149 9.80 18.15 1.38
CA PRO A 149 11.23 17.86 1.40
C PRO A 149 11.85 18.38 2.70
N PHE A 150 12.89 17.73 3.18
CA PHE A 150 13.64 18.18 4.36
C PHE A 150 15.12 18.34 4.03
N LYS A 151 15.69 19.46 4.46
CA LYS A 151 17.14 19.71 4.43
C LYS A 151 17.80 19.11 5.66
N ILE A 152 18.62 18.08 5.42
CA ILE A 152 19.47 17.47 6.43
C ILE A 152 20.86 18.11 6.33
N SER A 153 21.31 18.78 7.40
CA SER A 153 22.65 19.41 7.43
C SER A 153 23.78 18.43 7.70
N LYS A 154 23.47 17.26 8.25
CA LYS A 154 24.42 16.22 8.64
C LYS A 154 24.65 15.23 7.51
N ARG A 155 25.92 14.84 7.31
CA ARG A 155 26.29 13.72 6.43
C ARG A 155 26.38 12.41 7.22
N TYR A 156 26.00 11.31 6.60
CA TYR A 156 25.98 9.98 7.20
C TYR A 156 26.89 9.04 6.42
N GLN A 157 27.92 8.50 7.07
CA GLN A 157 28.99 7.76 6.38
C GLN A 157 29.62 8.51 5.18
N GLY A 158 29.56 9.85 5.21
CA GLY A 158 30.03 10.72 4.13
C GLY A 158 28.98 11.10 3.07
N PHE A 159 27.81 10.46 3.08
CA PHE A 159 26.72 10.71 2.13
C PHE A 159 25.86 11.89 2.53
N GLU A 160 25.38 12.62 1.52
CA GLU A 160 24.22 13.50 1.64
C GLU A 160 22.96 12.64 1.53
N MET A 161 21.92 13.04 2.26
CA MET A 161 20.65 12.33 2.31
C MET A 161 19.52 13.25 1.94
N GLU A 162 18.55 12.68 1.25
CA GLU A 162 17.25 13.30 1.05
C GLU A 162 16.22 12.63 1.96
N LEU A 163 15.39 13.45 2.61
CA LEU A 163 14.27 13.01 3.41
C LEU A 163 13.02 13.71 2.87
N GLU A 164 12.02 12.92 2.51
CA GLU A 164 10.80 13.45 1.91
C GLU A 164 9.59 12.82 2.60
N ALA A 165 8.74 13.65 3.20
CA ALA A 165 7.47 13.18 3.75
C ALA A 165 6.34 13.42 2.76
N ASP A 166 5.59 12.37 2.46
CA ASP A 166 4.52 12.34 1.47
C ASP A 166 3.16 12.12 2.17
N LYS A 167 2.12 12.82 1.70
CA LYS A 167 0.71 12.53 2.00
C LYS A 167 -0.05 12.43 0.69
N PHE A 168 -0.51 11.22 0.39
CA PHE A 168 -1.28 10.95 -0.82
C PHE A 168 -2.67 11.58 -0.67
N THR A 169 -3.03 12.44 -1.60
CA THR A 169 -4.35 13.09 -1.63
C THR A 169 -5.32 12.31 -2.52
N GLU A 170 -4.82 11.72 -3.59
CA GLU A 170 -5.62 10.94 -4.55
C GLU A 170 -4.77 9.78 -5.12
N ASP A 171 -5.39 8.62 -5.31
CA ASP A 171 -4.90 7.58 -6.22
C ASP A 171 -6.08 7.08 -7.08
N SER A 172 -5.79 6.65 -8.31
CA SER A 172 -6.80 6.53 -9.38
C SER A 172 -7.39 5.13 -9.57
N PHE A 173 -6.99 4.12 -8.78
CA PHE A 173 -7.33 2.72 -9.09
C PHE A 173 -7.93 1.93 -7.92
N ASN A 174 -7.45 2.06 -6.69
CA ASN A 174 -7.97 1.27 -5.56
C ASN A 174 -8.10 2.01 -4.22
N GLY A 175 -7.64 3.25 -4.11
CA GLY A 175 -7.73 4.08 -2.91
C GLY A 175 -6.82 3.64 -1.76
N THR A 176 -5.93 2.67 -1.97
CA THR A 176 -5.09 2.08 -0.91
C THR A 176 -4.11 3.10 -0.32
N LEU A 177 -3.56 3.99 -1.15
CA LEU A 177 -2.62 5.02 -0.73
C LEU A 177 -3.34 6.31 -0.33
N ALA A 178 -4.54 6.57 -0.84
CA ALA A 178 -5.30 7.78 -0.55
C ALA A 178 -5.43 8.05 0.97
N GLY A 179 -5.04 9.26 1.39
CA GLY A 179 -5.04 9.69 2.78
C GLY A 179 -3.91 9.13 3.65
N LYS A 180 -3.03 8.29 3.11
CA LYS A 180 -1.89 7.71 3.83
C LYS A 180 -0.67 8.62 3.76
N SER A 181 0.14 8.53 4.81
CA SER A 181 1.37 9.32 4.95
C SER A 181 2.59 8.42 5.06
N PHE A 182 3.64 8.83 4.38
CA PHE A 182 4.89 8.09 4.30
C PHE A 182 6.07 9.03 4.42
N VAL A 183 7.22 8.48 4.76
CA VAL A 183 8.50 9.17 4.65
C VAL A 183 9.48 8.27 3.90
N SER A 184 10.16 8.82 2.91
CA SER A 184 11.29 8.17 2.26
C SER A 184 12.60 8.83 2.70
N ILE A 185 13.63 7.99 2.85
CA ILE A 185 15.01 8.42 3.04
C ILE A 185 15.81 7.84 1.87
N SER A 186 16.49 8.69 1.10
CA SER A 186 17.29 8.25 -0.03
C SER A 186 18.72 8.79 -0.01
N ILE A 187 19.62 8.03 -0.62
CA ILE A 187 21.02 8.37 -0.88
C ILE A 187 21.33 8.04 -2.34
N GLU A 188 21.97 8.94 -3.05
CA GLU A 188 22.65 8.62 -4.31
C GLU A 188 24.11 8.24 -4.04
N ALA A 189 24.52 7.04 -4.43
CA ALA A 189 25.89 6.54 -4.24
C ALA A 189 26.32 5.62 -5.39
N GLU A 190 27.60 5.31 -5.53
CA GLU A 190 28.03 4.26 -6.46
C GLU A 190 27.47 2.90 -6.02
N GLY A 191 27.14 2.02 -6.97
CA GLY A 191 26.59 0.69 -6.64
C GLY A 191 27.52 -0.18 -5.79
N SER A 192 28.83 0.08 -5.86
CA SER A 192 29.88 -0.55 -5.04
C SER A 192 29.82 -0.15 -3.56
N GLU A 193 29.11 0.93 -3.21
CA GLU A 193 29.00 1.44 -1.84
C GLU A 193 27.72 1.00 -1.13
N ASN A 194 27.00 0.01 -1.66
CA ASN A 194 25.73 -0.48 -1.14
C ASN A 194 25.73 -0.72 0.40
N VAL A 195 26.77 -1.36 0.94
CA VAL A 195 26.86 -1.65 2.38
C VAL A 195 26.91 -0.36 3.19
N LYS A 196 27.74 0.62 2.78
CA LYS A 196 27.84 1.90 3.49
C LYS A 196 26.56 2.73 3.35
N ALA A 197 25.93 2.70 2.18
CA ALA A 197 24.66 3.39 1.95
C ALA A 197 23.55 2.81 2.85
N GLU A 198 23.45 1.49 2.96
CA GLU A 198 22.50 0.82 3.87
C GLU A 198 22.78 1.13 5.34
N GLU A 199 24.06 1.13 5.76
CA GLU A 199 24.45 1.52 7.12
C GLU A 199 24.09 2.97 7.44
N ALA A 200 24.29 3.87 6.46
CA ALA A 200 23.92 5.28 6.59
C ALA A 200 22.40 5.44 6.74
N LEU A 201 21.60 4.80 5.87
CA LEU A 201 20.13 4.82 5.94
C LEU A 201 19.63 4.27 7.30
N MET A 202 20.23 3.17 7.79
CA MET A 202 19.92 2.59 9.09
C MET A 202 20.27 3.54 10.24
N GLN A 203 21.36 4.31 10.13
CA GLN A 203 21.72 5.30 11.14
C GLN A 203 20.71 6.46 11.17
N ALA A 204 20.30 6.98 10.02
CA ALA A 204 19.27 8.02 9.92
C ALA A 204 17.95 7.55 10.53
N TYR A 205 17.52 6.32 10.22
CA TYR A 205 16.34 5.70 10.83
C TYR A 205 16.42 5.63 12.36
N LYS A 206 17.57 5.20 12.91
CA LYS A 206 17.79 5.16 14.37
C LYS A 206 17.72 6.54 15.01
N GLU A 207 18.19 7.58 14.32
CA GLU A 207 18.13 8.96 14.82
C GLU A 207 16.69 9.51 14.79
N LEU A 208 15.93 9.25 13.71
CA LEU A 208 14.50 9.57 13.66
C LEU A 208 13.75 8.88 14.81
N ASN A 209 13.94 7.57 15.00
CA ASN A 209 13.31 6.84 16.12
C ASN A 209 13.66 7.42 17.50
N LYS A 210 14.89 7.92 17.71
CA LYS A 210 15.29 8.55 18.98
C LYS A 210 14.56 9.87 19.26
N LEU A 211 14.07 10.54 18.21
CA LEU A 211 13.24 11.73 18.35
C LEU A 211 11.79 11.40 18.73
N GLY A 212 11.45 10.11 18.76
CA GLY A 212 10.12 9.65 19.12
C GLY A 212 9.13 9.67 17.96
N VAL A 213 9.59 9.84 16.71
CA VAL A 213 8.68 9.70 15.55
C VAL A 213 8.17 8.26 15.45
N SER A 214 6.87 8.12 15.23
CA SER A 214 6.22 6.82 15.04
C SER A 214 6.21 6.43 13.56
N ILE A 215 7.35 5.92 13.08
CA ILE A 215 7.51 5.43 11.71
C ILE A 215 7.72 3.91 11.67
N LYS A 216 7.20 3.26 10.63
CA LYS A 216 7.31 1.80 10.43
C LYS A 216 7.92 1.50 9.07
N GLU A 217 8.95 0.67 9.06
CA GLU A 217 9.62 0.27 7.81
C GLU A 217 8.64 -0.45 6.87
N CYS A 218 8.64 0.00 5.62
CA CYS A 218 7.90 -0.59 4.53
C CYS A 218 8.80 -1.56 3.75
N VAL A 219 8.20 -2.62 3.22
CA VAL A 219 8.85 -3.50 2.25
C VAL A 219 8.72 -2.87 0.87
N GLY A 220 9.86 -2.71 0.18
CA GLY A 220 9.87 -2.12 -1.16
C GLY A 220 9.39 -0.66 -1.13
N ASN A 221 8.53 -0.32 -2.09
CA ASN A 221 8.11 1.06 -2.32
C ASN A 221 6.57 1.18 -2.50
N TYR A 222 6.08 2.38 -2.82
CA TYR A 222 4.65 2.66 -2.95
C TYR A 222 3.89 1.68 -3.85
N GLU A 223 4.51 1.25 -4.94
CA GLU A 223 3.94 0.33 -5.92
C GLU A 223 3.58 -1.04 -5.33
N TYR A 224 4.37 -1.54 -4.38
CA TYR A 224 4.12 -2.84 -3.78
C TYR A 224 2.79 -2.83 -3.01
N TYR A 225 2.47 -1.70 -2.37
CA TYR A 225 1.19 -1.48 -1.70
C TYR A 225 0.06 -1.16 -2.68
N TYR A 226 0.35 -0.35 -3.71
CA TYR A 226 -0.61 -0.02 -4.76
C TYR A 226 -1.13 -1.28 -5.47
N TYR A 227 -0.26 -2.23 -5.78
CA TYR A 227 -0.64 -3.50 -6.43
C TYR A 227 -1.11 -4.59 -5.45
N GLY A 228 -1.15 -4.31 -4.14
CA GLY A 228 -1.49 -5.30 -3.12
C GLY A 228 -0.51 -6.47 -3.04
N ARG A 229 0.75 -6.28 -3.47
CA ARG A 229 1.84 -7.25 -3.29
C ARG A 229 2.29 -7.29 -1.84
N GLU A 230 2.27 -6.14 -1.18
CA GLU A 230 2.59 -5.99 0.23
C GLU A 230 1.45 -5.30 0.99
N VAL A 231 1.43 -5.51 2.31
CA VAL A 231 0.47 -4.88 3.21
C VAL A 231 1.15 -3.77 4.00
N LEU A 232 0.48 -2.61 4.07
CA LEU A 232 0.94 -1.51 4.90
C LEU A 232 1.17 -1.96 6.35
N PRO A 233 2.34 -1.68 6.93
CA PRO A 233 2.65 -2.07 8.29
C PRO A 233 1.78 -1.25 9.25
N LEU A 234 0.57 -1.73 9.54
CA LEU A 234 -0.29 -1.13 10.53
C LEU A 234 0.36 -1.21 11.90
N HIS A 235 0.01 -0.28 12.77
CA HIS A 235 0.47 -0.29 14.14
C HIS A 235 0.10 -1.62 14.82
N GLU A 236 1.06 -2.36 15.37
CA GLU A 236 0.78 -3.56 16.19
C GLU A 236 0.00 -3.19 17.46
N LYS A 237 0.11 -1.92 17.90
CA LYS A 237 -0.77 -1.33 18.94
C LYS A 237 -2.16 -0.96 18.43
N ALA A 238 -2.35 -0.73 17.14
CA ALA A 238 -3.67 -0.43 16.56
C ALA A 238 -4.52 -1.70 16.35
N ILE A 239 -3.88 -2.86 16.25
CA ILE A 239 -4.56 -4.16 16.25
C ILE A 239 -4.51 -4.80 17.65
N GLY A 240 -4.56 -3.95 18.69
CA GLY A 240 -5.01 -4.31 20.03
C GLY A 240 -6.53 -4.46 20.07
N VAL A 241 -7.11 -5.11 19.05
CA VAL A 241 -8.55 -5.32 18.95
C VAL A 241 -8.89 -6.48 19.87
N GLU A 242 -9.27 -6.14 21.09
CA GLU A 242 -10.04 -7.05 21.93
C GLU A 242 -11.49 -7.01 21.47
N LEU A 243 -11.98 -8.16 21.03
CA LEU A 243 -13.37 -8.33 20.64
C LEU A 243 -14.18 -8.83 21.83
N ARG A 244 -15.41 -8.35 21.94
CA ARG A 244 -16.43 -9.00 22.78
C ARG A 244 -17.66 -9.28 21.94
N GLU A 245 -18.33 -10.38 22.26
CA GLU A 245 -19.67 -10.61 21.77
C GLU A 245 -20.62 -9.54 22.34
N ILE A 246 -21.58 -9.11 21.53
CA ILE A 246 -22.61 -8.16 21.94
C ILE A 246 -23.86 -8.92 22.40
N SER A 247 -24.61 -8.33 23.33
CA SER A 247 -25.90 -8.90 23.76
C SER A 247 -26.97 -8.78 22.67
N GLN A 248 -28.08 -9.54 22.80
CA GLN A 248 -29.20 -9.47 21.85
C GLN A 248 -29.77 -8.06 21.69
N ASN A 249 -29.90 -7.31 22.79
CA ASN A 249 -30.38 -5.92 22.74
C ASN A 249 -29.42 -5.02 21.95
N GLU A 250 -28.11 -5.20 22.14
CA GLU A 250 -27.10 -4.48 21.35
C GLU A 250 -27.12 -4.89 19.88
N PHE A 251 -27.42 -6.16 19.59
CA PHE A 251 -27.60 -6.66 18.23
C PHE A 251 -28.82 -6.01 17.57
N ASP A 252 -29.96 -5.90 18.26
CA ASP A 252 -31.17 -5.30 17.72
C ASP A 252 -30.96 -3.80 17.40
N ASP A 253 -30.31 -3.06 18.31
CA ASP A 253 -29.89 -1.67 18.09
C ASP A 253 -28.92 -1.55 16.90
N PHE A 254 -28.06 -2.54 16.76
CA PHE A 254 -27.05 -2.60 15.71
C PHE A 254 -27.67 -2.86 14.32
N VAL A 255 -28.65 -3.77 14.22
CA VAL A 255 -29.42 -4.01 12.98
C VAL A 255 -30.17 -2.75 12.54
N GLN A 256 -30.73 -1.98 13.49
CA GLN A 256 -31.37 -0.69 13.19
C GLN A 256 -30.38 0.34 12.65
N LYS A 257 -29.17 0.39 13.22
CA LYS A 257 -28.11 1.33 12.80
C LYS A 257 -27.50 0.99 11.44
N TYR A 258 -27.47 -0.29 11.07
CA TYR A 258 -26.88 -0.77 9.81
C TYR A 258 -27.90 -1.58 8.99
N PRO A 259 -28.86 -0.92 8.31
CA PRO A 259 -29.95 -1.61 7.60
C PRO A 259 -29.50 -2.57 6.50
N TRP A 260 -28.27 -2.42 5.99
CA TRP A 260 -27.68 -3.33 5.01
C TRP A 260 -27.39 -4.73 5.61
N LEU A 261 -27.28 -4.86 6.94
CA LEU A 261 -27.17 -6.17 7.58
C LEU A 261 -28.41 -7.03 7.35
N SER A 262 -29.60 -6.42 7.37
CA SER A 262 -30.85 -7.13 7.05
C SER A 262 -30.79 -7.71 5.64
N GLN A 263 -30.16 -7.01 4.69
CA GLN A 263 -29.93 -7.52 3.34
C GLN A 263 -28.89 -8.64 3.28
N LEU A 264 -27.90 -8.64 4.18
CA LEU A 264 -26.95 -9.74 4.32
C LEU A 264 -27.67 -10.99 4.87
N ILE A 265 -28.51 -10.82 5.90
CA ILE A 265 -29.34 -11.88 6.49
C ILE A 265 -30.29 -12.45 5.43
N GLU A 266 -31.02 -11.59 4.71
CA GLU A 266 -31.96 -11.99 3.65
C GLU A 266 -31.25 -12.72 2.49
N LYS A 267 -30.09 -12.23 2.05
CA LYS A 267 -29.30 -12.89 1.00
C LYS A 267 -28.73 -14.24 1.44
N CYS A 268 -28.48 -14.43 2.73
CA CYS A 268 -28.04 -15.71 3.28
C CYS A 268 -29.20 -16.70 3.46
N SER A 269 -30.43 -16.24 3.72
CA SER A 269 -31.60 -17.12 3.85
C SER A 269 -32.04 -17.77 2.54
N ASP A 270 -31.66 -17.19 1.39
CA ASP A 270 -31.99 -17.73 0.06
C ASP A 270 -30.97 -18.77 -0.46
N GLY A 271 -29.92 -19.09 0.30
CA GLY A 271 -28.93 -20.13 0.00
C GLY A 271 -27.50 -19.75 0.42
N PRO A 272 -26.55 -20.72 0.46
CA PRO A 272 -25.19 -20.44 0.91
C PRO A 272 -24.51 -19.47 -0.06
N LEU A 273 -24.17 -18.28 0.43
CA LEU A 273 -23.47 -17.28 -0.39
C LEU A 273 -22.12 -17.81 -0.89
N PHE A 274 -21.44 -18.71 -0.16
CA PHE A 274 -20.17 -19.29 -0.59
C PHE A 274 -19.90 -20.65 0.07
N LYS A 275 -19.41 -21.64 -0.69
CA LYS A 275 -18.74 -22.81 -0.12
C LYS A 275 -17.40 -22.36 0.45
N ILE A 276 -17.23 -22.46 1.76
CA ILE A 276 -16.02 -22.05 2.46
C ILE A 276 -15.23 -23.31 2.75
N ASP A 277 -14.02 -23.41 2.19
CA ASP A 277 -13.03 -24.33 2.71
C ASP A 277 -12.69 -23.84 4.11
N GLU A 278 -12.89 -24.67 5.13
CA GLU A 278 -12.60 -24.42 6.56
C GLU A 278 -11.10 -24.15 6.84
N ASP A 279 -10.29 -23.99 5.79
CA ASP A 279 -8.83 -24.01 5.83
C ASP A 279 -8.16 -22.63 5.73
N VAL A 280 -8.92 -21.53 5.65
CA VAL A 280 -8.32 -20.20 5.35
C VAL A 280 -8.09 -19.35 6.61
N ILE A 281 -8.98 -19.40 7.59
CA ILE A 281 -8.92 -18.51 8.77
C ILE A 281 -9.05 -19.32 10.06
N ASP A 282 -8.07 -19.15 10.96
CA ASP A 282 -8.08 -19.69 12.31
C ASP A 282 -8.87 -18.77 13.26
N GLU A 283 -9.70 -19.37 14.08
CA GLU A 283 -10.67 -18.70 14.95
C GLU A 283 -10.13 -18.37 16.34
N ASP A 284 -8.84 -18.56 16.58
CA ASP A 284 -8.19 -18.46 17.90
C ASP A 284 -8.23 -17.07 18.62
N LEU A 285 -9.06 -16.14 18.14
CA LEU A 285 -9.52 -14.95 18.89
C LEU A 285 -10.88 -15.15 19.59
N LEU A 286 -11.65 -16.16 19.19
CA LEU A 286 -13.02 -16.45 19.65
C LEU A 286 -13.10 -17.69 20.54
N ALA A 287 -12.01 -18.45 20.65
CA ALA A 287 -11.97 -19.71 21.38
C ALA A 287 -11.71 -19.52 22.88
N THR A 288 -12.66 -18.92 23.60
CA THR A 288 -13.09 -19.61 24.83
C THR A 288 -13.82 -20.86 24.37
N LYS A 289 -13.09 -21.99 24.36
CA LYS A 289 -13.55 -23.33 23.98
C LYS A 289 -15.05 -23.55 24.16
N THR A 290 -15.72 -23.87 23.07
CA THR A 290 -16.65 -25.01 23.09
C THR A 290 -16.07 -26.04 22.12
N SER A 291 -15.51 -27.07 22.73
CA SER A 291 -15.13 -28.32 22.06
C SER A 291 -16.36 -29.01 21.45
N GLU A 292 -16.07 -29.94 20.53
CA GLU A 292 -16.98 -30.89 19.86
C GLU A 292 -17.53 -30.34 18.52
N SER A 293 -17.43 -31.01 17.37
CA SER A 293 -17.18 -32.43 17.09
C SER A 293 -16.92 -32.64 15.58
N SER A 294 -16.13 -33.65 15.25
CA SER A 294 -16.10 -34.26 13.93
C SER A 294 -17.49 -34.81 13.58
N TYR A 295 -18.17 -34.23 12.58
CA TYR A 295 -19.51 -34.63 12.18
C TYR A 295 -19.50 -35.31 10.80
N ASP A 296 -19.52 -36.63 10.82
CA ASP A 296 -19.75 -37.53 9.67
C ASP A 296 -21.27 -37.71 9.45
N SER A 297 -22.01 -36.60 9.23
CA SER A 297 -23.47 -36.55 9.49
C SER A 297 -24.38 -36.01 8.39
N GLY A 298 -23.88 -35.73 7.18
CA GLY A 298 -24.73 -35.27 6.07
C GLY A 298 -25.17 -33.79 6.14
N TYR A 299 -24.53 -33.01 7.01
CA TYR A 299 -24.72 -31.55 7.10
C TYR A 299 -23.59 -30.82 6.39
N ASN A 300 -23.93 -29.75 5.67
CA ASN A 300 -22.95 -28.80 5.13
C ASN A 300 -22.92 -27.55 6.01
N TYR A 301 -21.76 -27.26 6.59
CA TYR A 301 -21.51 -26.06 7.40
C TYR A 301 -20.77 -25.02 6.59
N TYR A 302 -21.18 -23.76 6.72
CA TYR A 302 -20.58 -22.63 6.02
C TYR A 302 -20.40 -21.47 6.99
N SER A 303 -19.20 -20.89 7.08
CA SER A 303 -18.92 -19.76 7.99
C SER A 303 -18.11 -18.64 7.34
N ALA A 304 -18.63 -17.43 7.28
CA ALA A 304 -17.96 -16.26 6.72
C ALA A 304 -17.63 -15.21 7.79
N PHE A 305 -16.47 -14.57 7.66
CA PHE A 305 -16.07 -13.45 8.52
C PHE A 305 -16.00 -12.15 7.74
N TYR A 306 -16.61 -11.11 8.31
CA TYR A 306 -16.60 -9.78 7.76
C TYR A 306 -16.11 -8.78 8.80
N ALA A 307 -15.16 -7.93 8.42
CA ALA A 307 -14.78 -6.76 9.20
C ALA A 307 -15.55 -5.54 8.71
N VAL A 308 -16.03 -4.71 9.64
CA VAL A 308 -16.69 -3.45 9.29
C VAL A 308 -15.96 -2.28 9.93
N GLU A 309 -15.63 -1.29 9.12
CA GLU A 309 -15.04 -0.03 9.56
C GLU A 309 -15.90 1.13 9.05
N SER A 310 -16.49 1.87 9.98
CA SER A 310 -17.48 2.94 9.76
C SER A 310 -18.71 2.43 9.01
N THR A 311 -18.63 2.33 7.67
CA THR A 311 -19.70 1.87 6.77
C THR A 311 -19.19 0.92 5.68
N LYS A 312 -17.90 0.57 5.69
CA LYS A 312 -17.28 -0.31 4.69
C LYS A 312 -17.24 -1.74 5.21
N LEU A 313 -17.66 -2.68 4.37
CA LEU A 313 -17.66 -4.11 4.64
C LEU A 313 -16.47 -4.77 3.94
N PHE A 314 -15.71 -5.56 4.68
CA PHE A 314 -14.55 -6.28 4.16
C PHE A 314 -14.71 -7.76 4.42
N ASN A 315 -14.71 -8.57 3.37
CA ASN A 315 -14.70 -10.02 3.49
C ASN A 315 -13.29 -10.49 3.86
N LEU A 316 -13.13 -11.10 5.03
CA LEU A 316 -11.80 -11.53 5.50
C LEU A 316 -11.26 -12.72 4.70
N ARG A 317 -12.11 -13.44 3.96
CA ARG A 317 -11.69 -14.56 3.10
C ARG A 317 -10.90 -14.12 1.86
N ASP A 318 -11.09 -12.88 1.40
CA ASP A 318 -10.39 -12.37 0.21
C ASP A 318 -8.90 -12.07 0.50
N VAL A 319 -8.50 -12.17 1.77
CA VAL A 319 -7.10 -12.15 2.18
C VAL A 319 -6.46 -13.45 1.75
N LYS A 320 -5.73 -13.43 0.62
CA LYS A 320 -4.99 -14.59 0.13
C LYS A 320 -4.05 -15.13 1.23
N SER A 321 -4.36 -16.30 1.78
CA SER A 321 -3.38 -17.13 2.44
C SER A 321 -2.74 -18.05 1.39
N ASP A 322 -1.44 -18.31 1.51
CA ASP A 322 -0.90 -19.49 0.82
C ASP A 322 -1.65 -20.68 1.40
N THR A 323 -2.18 -21.56 0.54
CA THR A 323 -3.13 -22.66 0.83
C THR A 323 -2.71 -23.63 1.95
N LYS A 324 -1.54 -23.42 2.56
CA LYS A 324 -0.97 -24.22 3.65
C LYS A 324 -0.97 -23.53 5.01
N THR A 325 -1.31 -22.24 5.11
CA THR A 325 -1.22 -21.47 6.35
C THR A 325 -2.56 -20.82 6.67
N LYS A 326 -3.22 -21.27 7.73
CA LYS A 326 -4.38 -20.58 8.31
C LYS A 326 -3.94 -19.24 8.88
N LEU A 327 -4.73 -18.20 8.65
CA LEU A 327 -4.49 -16.87 9.23
C LEU A 327 -5.46 -16.65 10.38
N THR A 328 -4.99 -16.15 11.51
CA THR A 328 -5.90 -15.63 12.54
C THR A 328 -6.66 -14.42 12.02
N ILE A 329 -7.85 -14.14 12.56
CA ILE A 329 -8.60 -12.90 12.29
C ILE A 329 -7.71 -11.66 12.50
N LYS A 330 -6.85 -11.68 13.53
CA LYS A 330 -5.90 -10.60 13.82
C LYS A 330 -4.94 -10.36 12.67
N GLU A 331 -4.38 -11.43 12.12
CA GLU A 331 -3.46 -11.38 10.98
C GLU A 331 -4.19 -10.95 9.71
N ALA A 332 -5.43 -11.41 9.48
CA ALA A 332 -6.24 -10.97 8.36
C ALA A 332 -6.55 -9.46 8.42
N LEU A 333 -6.94 -8.94 9.59
CA LEU A 333 -7.14 -7.50 9.80
C LEU A 333 -5.85 -6.71 9.61
N SER A 334 -4.74 -7.25 10.11
CA SER A 334 -3.41 -6.66 9.90
C SER A 334 -3.07 -6.58 8.43
N ARG A 335 -3.37 -7.65 7.68
CA ARG A 335 -3.17 -7.73 6.22
C ARG A 335 -4.05 -6.75 5.44
N LEU A 336 -5.20 -6.36 6.00
CA LEU A 336 -6.13 -5.47 5.31
C LEU A 336 -5.95 -4.00 5.63
N GLY A 337 -5.14 -3.64 6.62
CA GLY A 337 -5.02 -2.23 6.97
C GLY A 337 -6.18 -1.69 7.84
N ILE A 338 -7.00 -2.56 8.45
CA ILE A 338 -8.31 -2.19 9.02
C ILE A 338 -8.32 -2.25 10.55
N ILE A 339 -8.94 -1.24 11.20
CA ILE A 339 -9.33 -1.29 12.61
C ILE A 339 -10.86 -1.35 12.69
N PRO A 340 -11.45 -2.56 12.74
CA PRO A 340 -12.89 -2.68 12.64
C PRO A 340 -13.59 -2.03 13.85
N ASP A 341 -14.76 -1.46 13.61
CA ASP A 341 -15.70 -1.11 14.68
C ASP A 341 -16.28 -2.40 15.27
N PHE A 342 -16.52 -3.40 14.42
CA PHE A 342 -17.00 -4.74 14.79
C PHE A 342 -16.69 -5.76 13.69
N ILE A 343 -16.80 -7.03 14.05
CA ILE A 343 -16.67 -8.19 13.16
C ILE A 343 -17.99 -8.95 13.16
N VAL A 344 -18.46 -9.33 11.99
CA VAL A 344 -19.63 -10.20 11.82
C VAL A 344 -19.14 -11.58 11.39
N ARG A 345 -19.53 -12.60 12.13
CA ARG A 345 -19.41 -14.01 11.75
C ARG A 345 -20.79 -14.52 11.36
N ALA A 346 -20.93 -14.99 10.14
CA ALA A 346 -22.17 -15.57 9.63
C ALA A 346 -22.00 -17.08 9.49
N TYR A 347 -22.89 -17.84 10.12
CA TYR A 347 -22.98 -19.29 10.01
C TYR A 347 -24.22 -19.67 9.22
N TYR A 348 -24.07 -20.61 8.32
CA TYR A 348 -25.17 -21.23 7.60
C TYR A 348 -24.99 -22.74 7.66
N VAL A 349 -26.05 -23.44 8.03
CA VAL A 349 -26.08 -24.90 8.14
C VAL A 349 -27.19 -25.42 7.24
N GLU A 350 -26.85 -26.37 6.37
CA GLU A 350 -27.81 -26.98 5.45
C GLU A 350 -27.73 -28.50 5.51
N CYS A 351 -28.90 -29.13 5.65
CA CYS A 351 -29.10 -30.55 5.39
C CYS A 351 -30.34 -30.75 4.50
N ASP A 352 -30.63 -31.99 4.13
CA ASP A 352 -31.72 -32.33 3.23
C ASP A 352 -33.11 -31.92 3.75
N GLU A 353 -33.27 -31.74 5.07
CA GLU A 353 -34.57 -31.49 5.71
C GLU A 353 -34.81 -30.03 6.13
N TRP A 354 -33.74 -29.27 6.40
CA TRP A 354 -33.85 -27.90 6.90
C TRP A 354 -32.57 -27.08 6.65
N LYS A 355 -32.73 -25.76 6.72
CA LYS A 355 -31.66 -24.75 6.62
C LYS A 355 -31.74 -23.85 7.85
N ASP A 356 -30.60 -23.50 8.41
CA ASP A 356 -30.51 -22.57 9.54
C ASP A 356 -29.39 -21.55 9.34
N PHE A 357 -29.54 -20.38 9.95
CA PHE A 357 -28.63 -19.24 9.81
C PHE A 357 -28.43 -18.52 11.14
N GLU A 358 -27.18 -18.37 11.54
CA GLU A 358 -26.79 -17.69 12.78
C GLU A 358 -25.80 -16.56 12.47
N LEU A 359 -26.05 -15.36 13.00
CA LEU A 359 -25.07 -14.26 13.00
C LEU A 359 -24.52 -14.05 14.40
N ARG A 360 -23.19 -14.00 14.50
CA ARG A 360 -22.50 -13.49 15.70
C ARG A 360 -21.81 -12.19 15.37
N ILE A 361 -22.01 -11.19 16.22
CA ILE A 361 -21.39 -9.87 16.07
C ILE A 361 -20.48 -9.60 17.25
N TYR A 362 -19.26 -9.20 16.93
CA TYR A 362 -18.22 -8.91 17.89
C TYR A 362 -17.85 -7.44 17.82
N LYS A 363 -18.06 -6.69 18.90
CA LYS A 363 -17.67 -5.28 18.96
C LYS A 363 -16.21 -5.15 19.39
N ASN A 364 -15.48 -4.24 18.75
CA ASN A 364 -14.15 -3.83 19.20
C ASN A 364 -14.28 -3.06 20.52
N LYS A 365 -13.61 -3.50 21.60
CA LYS A 365 -13.66 -2.81 22.91
C LYS A 365 -13.11 -1.39 22.89
N SER A 366 -12.28 -1.04 21.92
CA SER A 366 -11.64 0.26 21.83
C SER A 366 -12.52 1.34 21.16
N LYS A 367 -13.73 0.97 20.71
CA LYS A 367 -14.74 1.83 20.07
C LYS A 367 -16.13 1.49 20.63
#